data_AF-A0A0F9KX44-F1
#
_entry.id   AF-A0A0F9KX44-F1
#
_cell.length_a   1.000
_cell.length_b   1.000
_cell.length_c   1.000
_cell.angle_alpha   90.00
_cell.angle_beta   90.00
_cell.angle_gamma   90.00
#
_symmetry.space_group_name_H-M   'P 1'
#
loop_
_entity.id
_entity.type
_entity.pdbx_description
1 polymer ?
#
loop_
_entity_poly.entity_id
_entity_poly.type
_entity_poly.pdbx_seq_one_letter_code
_entity_poly.pdbx_strand_id
1 'polypeptide(L)' 'MIIKTPKSYKEFDVRFFEKEGGEQRGFGFLPKYTGGIIRLIKCPNCERENYAMMVSSGVCAWCSFDTKKVKRA' A
#
# COMPACT_ATOMS: atom_id res chain seq x y z
N MET A 1 26.16 14.56 0.96
CA MET A 1 24.72 14.79 0.73
C MET A 1 23.98 14.43 2.01
N ILE A 2 23.35 15.39 2.69
CA ILE A 2 22.56 15.14 3.89
C ILE A 2 21.10 15.02 3.46
N ILE A 3 20.56 13.81 3.44
CA ILE A 3 19.13 13.57 3.20
C ILE A 3 18.42 13.79 4.54
N LYS A 4 17.75 14.93 4.70
CA LYS A 4 16.92 15.18 5.88
C LYS A 4 15.64 14.35 5.76
N THR A 5 15.29 13.63 6.82
CA THR A 5 14.02 12.91 6.89
C THR A 5 12.86 13.89 6.67
N PRO A 6 11.95 13.63 5.72
CA PRO A 6 10.80 14.49 5.49
C PRO A 6 9.93 14.57 6.75
N LYS A 7 9.44 15.78 7.09
CA LYS A 7 8.59 16.02 8.27
C LYS A 7 7.36 15.09 8.33
N SER A 8 6.83 14.71 7.17
CA SER A 8 5.64 13.88 7.01
C SER A 8 5.86 12.38 7.19
N TYR A 9 7.09 11.90 7.44
CA TYR A 9 7.35 10.45 7.60
C TYR A 9 6.46 9.80 8.69
N LYS A 10 6.14 10.55 9.76
CA LYS A 10 5.26 10.07 10.85
C LYS A 10 3.76 10.03 10.49
N GLU A 11 3.39 10.55 9.33
CA GLU A 11 2.00 10.66 8.84
C GLU A 11 1.56 9.44 8.02
N PHE A 12 2.45 8.46 7.81
CA PHE A 12 2.19 7.26 7.05
C PHE A 12 2.36 6.03 7.92
N ASP A 13 1.38 5.13 7.88
CA ASP A 13 1.51 3.80 8.48
C ASP A 13 1.76 2.78 7.36
N VAL A 14 2.78 1.93 7.51
CA VAL A 14 2.99 0.82 6.59
C VAL A 14 1.98 -0.28 6.90
N ARG A 15 1.32 -0.82 5.86
CA ARG A 15 0.33 -1.89 5.96
C ARG A 15 0.77 -3.07 5.11
N PHE A 16 0.74 -4.24 5.71
CA PHE A 16 1.02 -5.52 5.07
C PHE A 16 -0.30 -6.25 4.78
N PHE A 17 -0.31 -6.97 3.67
CA PHE A 17 -1.39 -7.88 3.32
C PHE A 17 -0.89 -9.31 3.54
N GLU A 18 -1.49 -9.98 4.51
CA GLU A 18 -1.13 -11.32 4.95
C GLU A 18 -2.19 -12.33 4.51
N LYS A 19 -1.76 -13.54 4.17
CA LYS A 19 -2.65 -14.70 4.00
C LYS A 19 -2.83 -15.43 5.33
N GLU A 20 -3.81 -16.34 5.39
CA GLU A 20 -3.88 -17.36 6.43
C GLU A 20 -2.52 -18.08 6.53
N GLY A 21 -1.94 -18.12 7.73
CA GLY A 21 -0.59 -18.63 7.95
C GLY A 21 0.51 -17.56 8.07
N GLY A 22 0.19 -16.27 7.96
CA GLY A 22 1.11 -15.16 8.25
C GLY A 22 2.09 -14.79 7.12
N GLU A 23 1.91 -15.36 5.92
CA GLU A 23 2.74 -15.03 4.76
C GLU A 23 2.39 -13.64 4.21
N GLN A 24 3.37 -12.72 4.17
CA GLN A 24 3.23 -11.38 3.59
C GLN A 24 3.39 -11.42 2.07
N ARG A 25 2.36 -11.02 1.32
CA ARG A 25 2.38 -11.02 -0.16
C ARG A 25 2.33 -9.65 -0.81
N GLY A 26 1.86 -8.65 -0.09
CA GLY A 26 1.76 -7.29 -0.57
C GLY A 26 1.94 -6.28 0.55
N PHE A 27 2.24 -5.04 0.17
CA PHE A 27 2.35 -3.96 1.12
C PHE A 27 2.02 -2.61 0.47
N GLY A 28 1.68 -1.66 1.32
CA GLY A 28 1.43 -0.28 0.96
C GLY A 28 1.54 0.63 2.17
N PHE A 29 1.26 1.92 1.96
CA PHE A 29 1.24 2.89 3.04
C PHE A 29 -0.13 3.55 3.14
N LEU A 30 -0.53 3.86 4.37
CA LEU A 30 -1.78 4.50 4.71
C LEU A 30 -1.49 5.92 5.23
N PRO A 31 -1.69 6.95 4.40
CA PRO A 31 -1.58 8.33 4.87
C PRO A 31 -2.74 8.65 5.82
N LYS A 32 -2.42 9.13 7.03
CA LYS A 32 -3.40 9.47 8.08
C LYS A 32 -4.46 10.50 7.65
N TYR A 33 -4.14 11.30 6.63
CA TYR A 33 -5.01 12.36 6.09
C TYR A 33 -5.90 11.91 4.89
N THR A 34 -5.80 10.67 4.39
CA THR A 34 -6.45 10.27 3.11
C THR A 34 -7.70 9.39 3.23
N GLY A 35 -8.52 9.57 4.27
CA GLY A 35 -9.79 8.83 4.38
C GLY A 35 -9.64 7.31 4.38
N GLY A 36 -8.45 6.81 4.73
CA GLY A 36 -8.17 5.38 4.85
C GLY A 36 -7.78 4.64 3.56
N ILE A 37 -7.43 5.32 2.47
CA ILE A 37 -6.98 4.62 1.23
C ILE A 37 -5.54 4.13 1.39
N ILE A 38 -5.32 2.83 1.19
CA ILE A 38 -3.98 2.24 1.15
C ILE A 38 -3.36 2.52 -0.22
N ARG A 39 -2.18 3.13 -0.20
CA ARG A 39 -1.34 3.40 -1.37
C ARG A 39 -0.55 2.12 -1.69
N LEU A 40 -0.98 1.38 -2.70
CA LEU A 40 -0.58 -0.02 -2.93
C LEU A 40 0.77 -0.13 -3.67
N ILE A 41 1.85 -0.44 -2.96
CA ILE A 41 3.20 -0.63 -3.54
C ILE A 41 3.33 -2.00 -4.19
N LYS A 42 3.05 -3.08 -3.46
CA LYS A 42 3.10 -4.46 -3.97
C LYS A 42 1.72 -5.11 -3.81
N CYS A 43 1.19 -5.65 -4.90
CA CYS A 43 -0.14 -6.27 -4.90
C CYS A 43 -0.11 -7.63 -4.17
N PRO A 44 -1.00 -7.90 -3.20
CA PRO A 44 -1.05 -9.21 -2.55
C PRO A 44 -1.60 -10.34 -3.42
N ASN A 45 -2.33 -10.00 -4.49
CA ASN A 45 -2.98 -10.98 -5.36
C ASN A 45 -2.03 -11.50 -6.43
N CYS A 46 -1.30 -10.60 -7.11
CA CYS A 46 -0.38 -10.98 -8.19
C CYS A 46 1.10 -10.71 -7.88
N GLU A 47 1.41 -10.22 -6.67
CA GLU A 47 2.76 -10.05 -6.11
C GLU A 47 3.72 -9.16 -6.89
N ARG A 48 3.19 -8.42 -7.87
CA ARG A 48 3.94 -7.44 -8.65
C ARG A 48 3.95 -6.08 -7.95
N GLU A 49 5.07 -5.38 -8.09
CA GLU A 49 5.19 -3.98 -7.72
C GLU A 49 4.37 -3.10 -8.67
N ASN A 50 3.83 -2.02 -8.14
CA ASN A 50 2.87 -1.17 -8.84
C ASN A 50 3.55 0.09 -9.38
N TYR A 51 3.02 0.65 -10.46
CA TYR A 51 3.51 1.92 -10.99
C TYR A 51 3.19 3.08 -10.04
N ALA A 52 4.08 4.07 -9.92
CA ALA A 52 3.93 5.18 -8.97
C ALA A 52 2.53 5.84 -8.99
N MET A 53 1.97 6.09 -10.18
CA MET A 53 0.61 6.62 -10.32
C MET A 53 -0.46 5.67 -9.78
N MET A 54 -0.31 4.38 -10.02
CA MET A 54 -1.25 3.35 -9.57
C MET A 54 -1.12 3.04 -8.09
N VAL A 55 0.09 3.14 -7.51
CA VAL A 55 0.31 3.15 -6.05
C VAL A 55 -0.63 4.17 -5.41
N SER A 56 -0.70 5.38 -5.97
CA SER A 56 -1.55 6.43 -5.44
C SER A 56 -3.04 6.07 -5.45
N SER A 57 -3.53 5.36 -6.46
CA SER A 57 -4.95 5.00 -6.56
C SER A 57 -5.39 3.93 -5.56
N GLY A 58 -4.45 3.11 -5.06
CA GLY A 58 -4.75 1.90 -4.30
C GLY A 58 -5.25 0.74 -5.18
N VAL A 59 -5.09 0.85 -6.50
CA VAL A 59 -5.47 -0.17 -7.50
C VAL A 59 -4.22 -0.74 -8.15
N CYS A 60 -4.17 -2.06 -8.34
CA CYS A 60 -3.09 -2.76 -9.02
C CYS A 60 -3.20 -2.59 -10.54
N ALA A 61 -2.14 -2.08 -11.18
CA ALA A 61 -2.06 -1.94 -12.64
C ALA A 61 -2.19 -3.27 -13.40
N TRP A 62 -1.84 -4.38 -12.74
CA TRP A 62 -1.66 -5.68 -13.40
C TRP A 62 -2.89 -6.58 -13.36
N CYS A 63 -3.57 -6.61 -12.22
CA CYS A 63 -4.71 -7.51 -11.99
C CYS A 63 -5.96 -6.80 -11.48
N SER A 64 -5.97 -5.47 -11.46
CA SER A 64 -7.10 -4.63 -11.03
C SER A 64 -7.56 -4.86 -9.58
N PHE A 65 -6.75 -5.53 -8.75
CA PHE A 65 -6.98 -5.60 -7.31
C PHE A 65 -7.12 -4.19 -6.72
N ASP A 66 -8.17 -3.96 -5.95
CA ASP A 66 -8.53 -2.64 -5.40
C ASP A 66 -8.60 -2.72 -3.88
N THR A 67 -7.68 -2.00 -3.22
CA THR A 67 -7.59 -1.95 -1.75
C THR A 67 -8.85 -1.41 -1.07
N LYS A 68 -9.68 -0.63 -1.78
CA LYS A 68 -10.95 -0.09 -1.24
C LYS A 68 -12.04 -1.16 -1.12
N LYS A 69 -11.91 -2.27 -1.86
CA LYS A 69 -12.87 -3.38 -1.87
C LYS A 69 -12.53 -4.47 -0.86
N VAL A 70 -11.38 -4.38 -0.19
CA VAL A 70 -10.95 -5.34 0.81
C VAL A 70 -11.58 -5.00 2.15
N LYS A 71 -12.23 -5.98 2.81
CA LYS A 71 -12.69 -5.82 4.18
C LYS A 71 -11.47 -5.62 5.08
N ARG A 72 -11.44 -4.50 5.80
CA ARG A 72 -10.41 -4.21 6.79
C ARG A 72 -10.74 -5.05 8.02
N ALA A 73 -9.77 -5.87 8.46
CA ALA A 73 -9.84 -6.53 9.77
C ALA A 73 -9.64 -5.49 10.89
#